data_AF-A0A7W1FW88-F1
#
_entry.id   AF-A0A7W1FW88-F1
#
_cell.length_a   1.000
_cell.length_b   1.000
_cell.length_c   1.000
_cell.angle_alpha   90.00
_cell.angle_beta   90.00
_cell.angle_gamma   90.00
#
_symmetry.space_group_name_H-M   'P 1'
#
loop_
_entity.id
_entity.type
_entity.pdbx_description
1 polymer ?
#
loop_
_entity_poly.entity_id
_entity_poly.type
_entity_poly.pdbx_seq_one_letter_code
_entity_poly.pdbx_strand_id
1 'polypeptide(L)'
;MINALKNMIPSALKKLYYRLISEPVKHGWFGDYSTWAEAQQKCTGYAAENILEKVKNSLLQVRNGEAAYERDSVLFDEVEYSEPLLQAFKMIANENNNTLNVIDFGGSLGSSFFQNKGFLSNLTEFKWNIVEQKHFVDCGKHYFEDQQLKFYYTIEEALQKNKAQVLLLSSVIQYFEKPYELIERCMKYEFDYIIIDRTAFIENKPERITVQVVPEFIYKASYAAWFLNEQKFLDAFKNRYKVMNGFVSEQSKPMKIDQKTQVYWKGFLLKKQNG
;
A
#
# COMPACT_ATOMS: atom_id res chain seq x y z
N MET A 1 19.33 -27.34 24.37
CA MET A 1 19.47 -27.01 25.81
C MET A 1 18.76 -25.73 26.26
N ILE A 2 18.59 -24.69 25.42
CA ILE A 2 18.01 -23.39 25.84
C ILE A 2 16.48 -23.42 26.11
N ASN A 3 15.72 -24.33 25.50
CA ASN A 3 14.25 -24.37 25.65
C ASN A 3 13.74 -24.98 26.98
N ALA A 4 14.56 -25.73 27.73
CA ALA A 4 14.13 -26.40 28.96
C ALA A 4 14.06 -25.47 30.19
N LEU A 5 14.76 -24.32 30.16
CA LEU A 5 14.86 -23.40 31.30
C LEU A 5 13.71 -22.35 31.36
N LYS A 6 12.87 -22.26 30.32
CA LYS A 6 11.79 -21.26 30.20
C LYS A 6 10.71 -21.37 31.30
N ASN A 7 10.53 -22.57 31.85
CA ASN A 7 9.51 -22.86 32.86
C ASN A 7 10.00 -22.66 34.31
N MET A 8 11.28 -22.34 34.50
CA MET A 8 11.89 -22.14 35.83
C MET A 8 12.02 -20.66 36.22
N ILE A 9 11.60 -19.74 35.35
CA ILE A 9 11.74 -18.29 35.58
C ILE A 9 10.51 -17.78 36.36
N PRO A 10 10.69 -17.21 37.56
CA PRO A 10 9.60 -16.62 38.32
C PRO A 10 8.83 -15.59 37.47
N SER A 11 7.50 -15.56 37.59
CA SER A 11 6.63 -14.66 36.79
C SER A 11 7.06 -13.19 36.86
N ALA A 12 7.54 -12.73 38.01
CA ALA A 12 8.06 -11.39 38.25
C ALA A 12 9.31 -11.06 37.41
N LEU A 13 10.17 -12.06 37.12
CA LEU A 13 11.40 -11.89 36.35
C LEU A 13 11.23 -12.24 34.87
N LYS A 14 10.09 -12.85 34.51
CA LYS A 14 9.78 -13.27 33.14
C LYS A 14 9.76 -12.10 32.16
N LYS A 15 9.30 -10.93 32.61
CA LYS A 15 9.27 -9.68 31.80
C LYS A 15 10.66 -9.10 31.56
N LEU A 16 11.58 -9.23 32.53
CA LEU A 16 12.98 -8.81 32.40
C LEU A 16 13.77 -9.81 31.54
N TYR A 17 13.56 -11.12 31.75
CA TYR A 17 14.12 -12.17 30.92
C TYR A 17 13.72 -11.98 29.45
N TYR A 18 12.43 -11.85 29.14
CA TYR A 18 11.98 -11.62 27.77
C TYR A 18 12.50 -10.32 27.16
N ARG A 19 12.80 -9.29 27.96
CA ARG A 19 13.50 -8.08 27.49
C ARG A 19 14.99 -8.31 27.21
N LEU A 20 15.64 -9.20 27.95
CA LEU A 20 17.08 -9.51 27.82
C LEU A 20 17.35 -10.54 26.71
N ILE A 21 16.40 -11.43 26.42
CA ILE A 21 16.51 -12.47 25.40
C ILE A 21 15.67 -12.20 24.15
N SER A 22 14.90 -11.11 24.09
CA SER A 22 14.26 -10.70 22.85
C SER A 22 15.35 -10.32 21.86
N GLU A 23 15.46 -11.08 20.76
CA GLU A 23 16.28 -10.65 19.63
C GLU A 23 15.87 -9.22 19.23
N PRO A 24 16.82 -8.35 18.85
CA PRO A 24 16.48 -7.05 18.30
C PRO A 24 15.51 -7.26 17.14
N VAL A 25 14.47 -6.44 17.09
CA VAL A 25 13.47 -6.49 16.02
C VAL A 25 14.19 -6.31 14.68
N LYS A 26 14.27 -7.38 13.88
CA LYS A 26 15.04 -7.43 12.63
C LYS A 26 14.35 -6.73 11.45
N HIS A 27 13.07 -6.39 11.58
CA HIS A 27 12.23 -5.81 10.52
C HIS A 27 11.18 -4.87 11.11
N GLY A 28 10.72 -3.89 10.35
CA GLY A 28 9.81 -2.83 10.81
C GLY A 28 10.33 -1.46 10.41
N TRP A 29 9.86 -0.42 11.08
CA TRP A 29 10.23 0.97 10.81
C TRP A 29 11.11 1.51 11.94
N PHE A 30 12.21 2.17 11.57
CA PHE A 30 13.24 2.60 12.51
C PHE A 30 13.71 4.03 12.23
N GLY A 31 14.14 4.70 13.29
CA GLY A 31 14.82 6.00 13.21
C GLY A 31 13.88 7.18 12.96
N ASP A 32 14.45 8.37 13.05
CA ASP A 32 13.79 9.66 12.89
C ASP A 32 14.79 10.54 12.12
N TYR A 33 14.76 10.42 10.78
CA TYR A 33 15.76 11.02 9.91
C TYR A 33 15.42 12.47 9.60
N SER A 34 16.44 13.34 9.53
CA SER A 34 16.21 14.77 9.30
C SER A 34 15.88 15.07 7.84
N THR A 35 16.40 14.24 6.93
CA THR A 35 16.15 14.35 5.48
C THR A 35 15.86 12.98 4.87
N TRP A 36 15.17 12.99 3.73
CA TRP A 36 14.92 11.76 2.98
C TRP A 36 16.22 11.12 2.50
N ALA A 37 17.17 11.93 2.02
CA ALA A 37 18.47 11.47 1.55
C ALA A 37 19.24 10.69 2.62
N GLU A 38 19.21 11.13 3.88
CA GLU A 38 19.84 10.40 5.00
C GLU A 38 19.23 9.01 5.21
N ALA A 39 17.91 8.88 5.12
CA ALA A 39 17.23 7.59 5.23
C ALA A 39 17.51 6.71 4.02
N GLN A 40 17.44 7.29 2.81
CA GLN A 40 17.63 6.58 1.55
C GLN A 40 19.04 5.98 1.40
N GLN A 41 20.08 6.64 1.90
CA GLN A 41 21.45 6.11 1.92
C GLN A 41 21.60 4.80 2.72
N LYS A 42 20.63 4.49 3.60
CA LYS A 42 20.59 3.24 4.38
C LYS A 42 19.67 2.18 3.79
N CYS A 43 19.13 2.44 2.60
CA CYS A 43 18.11 1.61 1.96
C CYS A 43 18.65 0.92 0.71
N THR A 44 18.13 -0.27 0.42
CA THR A 44 18.39 -0.94 -0.87
C THR A 44 17.50 -0.40 -1.99
N GLY A 45 16.30 0.08 -1.65
CA GLY A 45 15.30 0.59 -2.61
C GLY A 45 14.43 -0.50 -3.23
N TYR A 46 13.37 -0.06 -3.94
CA TYR A 46 12.34 -0.93 -4.54
C TYR A 46 12.72 -1.48 -5.93
N ALA A 47 13.69 -0.87 -6.60
CA ALA A 47 14.11 -1.27 -7.95
C ALA A 47 14.96 -2.56 -7.99
N ALA A 48 15.02 -3.31 -6.89
CA ALA A 48 15.82 -4.52 -6.80
C ALA A 48 15.11 -5.69 -7.51
N GLU A 49 15.83 -6.40 -8.38
CA GLU A 49 15.27 -7.47 -9.21
C GLU A 49 14.61 -8.59 -8.40
N ASN A 50 15.14 -8.90 -7.21
CA ASN A 50 14.60 -9.92 -6.31
C ASN A 50 13.16 -9.63 -5.85
N ILE A 51 12.77 -8.35 -5.79
CA ILE A 51 11.40 -7.95 -5.42
C ILE A 51 10.45 -8.32 -6.55
N LEU A 52 10.76 -7.89 -7.78
CA LEU A 52 9.92 -8.18 -8.96
C LEU A 52 9.77 -9.68 -9.17
N GLU A 53 10.87 -10.45 -9.12
CA GLU A 53 10.81 -11.89 -9.33
C GLU A 53 9.91 -12.59 -8.31
N LYS A 54 10.00 -12.21 -7.04
CA LYS A 54 9.21 -12.84 -5.99
C LYS A 54 7.74 -12.48 -6.09
N VAL A 55 7.41 -11.21 -6.34
CA VAL A 55 6.02 -10.76 -6.57
C VAL A 55 5.44 -11.42 -7.82
N LYS A 56 6.20 -11.53 -8.90
CA LYS A 56 5.77 -12.24 -10.12
C LYS A 56 5.43 -13.69 -9.82
N ASN A 57 6.31 -14.40 -9.12
CA ASN A 57 6.14 -15.83 -8.85
C ASN A 57 4.96 -16.11 -7.91
N SER A 58 4.70 -15.26 -6.92
CA SER A 58 3.52 -15.39 -6.05
C SER A 58 2.24 -15.05 -6.81
N LEU A 59 2.21 -13.96 -7.58
CA LEU A 59 0.99 -13.53 -8.25
C LEU A 59 0.64 -14.42 -9.45
N LEU A 60 1.61 -15.07 -10.09
CA LEU A 60 1.34 -16.10 -11.10
C LEU A 60 0.53 -17.26 -10.53
N GLN A 61 0.82 -17.70 -9.29
CA GLN A 61 0.04 -18.75 -8.63
C GLN A 61 -1.41 -18.30 -8.41
N VAL A 62 -1.63 -17.05 -7.99
CA VAL A 62 -2.98 -16.47 -7.86
C VAL A 62 -3.69 -16.37 -9.22
N ARG A 63 -2.99 -15.90 -10.26
CA ARG A 63 -3.53 -15.76 -11.62
C ARG A 63 -3.97 -17.12 -12.18
N ASN A 64 -3.18 -18.17 -11.96
CA ASN A 64 -3.43 -19.51 -12.45
C ASN A 64 -4.43 -20.31 -11.59
N GLY A 65 -4.88 -19.77 -10.46
CA GLY A 65 -5.78 -20.46 -9.53
C GLY A 65 -5.09 -21.51 -8.65
N GLU A 66 -3.76 -21.47 -8.56
CA GLU A 66 -2.93 -22.33 -7.70
C GLU A 66 -2.88 -21.82 -6.25
N ALA A 67 -3.11 -20.52 -6.04
CA ALA A 67 -3.24 -19.88 -4.73
C ALA A 67 -4.47 -18.96 -4.71
N ALA A 68 -5.07 -18.75 -3.52
CA ALA A 68 -6.27 -17.92 -3.40
C ALA A 68 -5.95 -16.43 -3.50
N TYR A 69 -4.86 -15.98 -2.86
CA TYR A 69 -4.52 -14.57 -2.73
C TYR A 69 -3.02 -14.37 -2.46
N GLU A 70 -2.51 -13.19 -2.79
CA GLU A 70 -1.18 -12.74 -2.38
C GLU A 70 -1.18 -11.28 -1.93
N ARG A 71 -0.36 -10.98 -0.92
CA ARG A 71 -0.04 -9.61 -0.49
C ARG A 71 1.46 -9.53 -0.20
N ASP A 72 2.12 -8.52 -0.78
CA ASP A 72 3.56 -8.31 -0.65
C ASP A 72 4.37 -9.59 -0.96
N SER A 73 3.96 -10.36 -1.98
CA SER A 73 4.50 -11.66 -2.37
C SER A 73 4.26 -12.85 -1.43
N VAL A 74 3.55 -12.64 -0.33
CA VAL A 74 3.14 -13.71 0.60
C VAL A 74 1.81 -14.29 0.13
N LEU A 75 1.74 -15.61 0.03
CA LEU A 75 0.51 -16.32 -0.31
C LEU A 75 -0.38 -16.49 0.91
N PHE A 76 -1.69 -16.44 0.69
CA PHE A 76 -2.71 -16.67 1.71
C PHE A 76 -3.69 -17.73 1.21
N ASP A 77 -4.22 -18.54 2.15
CA ASP A 77 -5.18 -19.61 1.86
C ASP A 77 -6.57 -19.06 1.51
N GLU A 78 -6.86 -17.83 1.95
CA GLU A 78 -8.11 -17.12 1.69
C GLU A 78 -7.82 -15.68 1.27
N VAL A 79 -8.74 -15.09 0.52
CA VAL A 79 -8.63 -13.68 0.14
C VAL A 79 -8.95 -12.79 1.35
N GLU A 80 -7.95 -12.06 1.82
CA GLU A 80 -8.12 -11.08 2.90
C GLU A 80 -8.60 -9.74 2.34
N TYR A 81 -9.92 -9.57 2.21
CA TYR A 81 -10.50 -8.32 1.72
C TYR A 81 -10.28 -7.15 2.68
N SER A 82 -10.11 -5.95 2.12
CA SER A 82 -10.37 -4.70 2.84
C SER A 82 -11.82 -4.32 2.58
N GLU A 83 -12.69 -4.61 3.54
CA GLU A 83 -14.13 -4.36 3.37
C GLU A 83 -14.44 -2.87 3.05
N PRO A 84 -13.82 -1.88 3.72
CA PRO A 84 -14.04 -0.47 3.38
C PRO A 84 -13.63 -0.11 1.94
N LEU A 85 -12.53 -0.70 1.44
CA LEU A 85 -12.06 -0.48 0.07
C LEU A 85 -13.03 -1.09 -0.94
N LEU A 86 -13.48 -2.32 -0.71
CA LEU A 86 -14.44 -3.00 -1.57
C LEU A 86 -15.78 -2.24 -1.64
N GLN A 87 -16.26 -1.72 -0.50
CA GLN A 87 -17.48 -0.91 -0.45
C GLN A 87 -17.33 0.42 -1.20
N ALA A 88 -16.16 1.06 -1.12
CA ALA A 88 -15.88 2.25 -1.94
C ALA A 88 -15.98 1.94 -3.44
N PHE A 89 -15.39 0.83 -3.90
CA PHE A 89 -15.50 0.41 -5.30
C PHE A 89 -16.95 0.14 -5.73
N LYS A 90 -17.72 -0.59 -4.90
CA LYS A 90 -19.14 -0.88 -5.18
C LYS A 90 -19.99 0.39 -5.25
N MET A 91 -19.78 1.32 -4.31
CA MET A 91 -20.47 2.61 -4.29
C MET A 91 -20.19 3.40 -5.56
N ILE A 92 -18.91 3.52 -5.93
CA ILE A 92 -18.50 4.24 -7.14
C ILE A 92 -19.08 3.57 -8.39
N ALA A 93 -19.03 2.24 -8.47
CA ALA A 93 -19.60 1.51 -9.61
C ALA A 93 -21.11 1.76 -9.75
N ASN A 94 -21.85 1.73 -8.64
CA ASN A 94 -23.28 2.01 -8.61
C ASN A 94 -23.61 3.43 -9.09
N GLU A 95 -22.80 4.43 -8.72
CA GLU A 95 -22.96 5.80 -9.22
C GLU A 95 -22.61 5.96 -10.71
N ASN A 96 -21.91 4.99 -11.31
CA ASN A 96 -21.41 5.05 -12.68
C ASN A 96 -22.02 3.96 -13.58
N ASN A 97 -23.34 3.77 -13.50
CA ASN A 97 -24.07 2.79 -14.34
C ASN A 97 -23.50 1.37 -14.24
N ASN A 98 -23.09 0.96 -13.03
CA ASN A 98 -22.48 -0.32 -12.75
C ASN A 98 -21.14 -0.53 -13.50
N THR A 99 -20.38 0.54 -13.74
CA THR A 99 -19.04 0.51 -14.35
C THR A 99 -17.97 1.01 -13.38
N LEU A 100 -16.80 0.38 -13.40
CA LEU A 100 -15.66 0.78 -12.59
C LEU A 100 -14.38 0.73 -13.41
N ASN A 101 -13.74 1.89 -13.56
CA ASN A 101 -12.46 2.03 -14.21
C ASN A 101 -11.46 2.73 -13.28
N VAL A 102 -10.44 1.99 -12.87
CA VAL A 102 -9.48 2.38 -11.83
C VAL A 102 -8.13 2.68 -12.47
N ILE A 103 -7.50 3.78 -12.07
CA ILE A 103 -6.06 3.99 -12.16
C ILE A 103 -5.44 3.58 -10.83
N ASP A 104 -4.61 2.55 -10.83
CA ASP A 104 -3.92 2.03 -9.65
C ASP A 104 -2.44 2.44 -9.71
N PHE A 105 -2.10 3.53 -9.02
CA PHE A 105 -0.77 4.11 -9.06
C PHE A 105 0.13 3.43 -8.00
N GLY A 106 1.17 2.74 -8.48
CA GLY A 106 1.97 1.84 -7.64
C GLY A 106 1.31 0.47 -7.45
N GLY A 107 0.41 0.04 -8.33
CA GLY A 107 -0.35 -1.21 -8.24
C GLY A 107 0.45 -2.52 -8.42
N SER A 108 1.79 -2.42 -8.55
CA SER A 108 2.68 -3.57 -8.74
C SER A 108 2.28 -4.43 -9.94
N LEU A 109 2.06 -5.74 -9.78
CA LEU A 109 1.57 -6.65 -10.82
C LEU A 109 0.04 -6.88 -10.74
N GLY A 110 -0.66 -6.18 -9.83
CA GLY A 110 -2.12 -6.22 -9.71
C GLY A 110 -2.67 -6.98 -8.51
N SER A 111 -1.95 -7.05 -7.39
CA SER A 111 -2.42 -7.70 -6.16
C SER A 111 -3.82 -7.23 -5.74
N SER A 112 -4.07 -5.91 -5.77
CA SER A 112 -5.38 -5.31 -5.46
C SER A 112 -6.46 -5.67 -6.48
N PHE A 113 -6.10 -5.81 -7.76
CA PHE A 113 -7.02 -6.31 -8.79
C PHE A 113 -7.43 -7.75 -8.49
N PHE A 114 -6.46 -8.66 -8.28
CA PHE A 114 -6.74 -10.07 -7.99
C PHE A 114 -7.49 -10.26 -6.67
N GLN A 115 -7.21 -9.42 -5.66
CA GLN A 115 -7.97 -9.38 -4.43
C GLN A 115 -9.45 -9.11 -4.70
N ASN A 116 -9.78 -8.10 -5.50
CA ASN A 116 -11.15 -7.59 -5.60
C ASN A 116 -11.95 -8.13 -6.80
N LYS A 117 -11.29 -8.71 -7.83
CA LYS A 117 -11.93 -9.10 -9.10
C LYS A 117 -13.14 -10.02 -8.91
N GLY A 118 -13.11 -10.91 -7.91
CA GLY A 118 -14.20 -11.86 -7.66
C GLY A 118 -15.52 -11.19 -7.27
N PHE A 119 -15.46 -10.09 -6.50
CA PHE A 119 -16.66 -9.33 -6.12
C PHE A 119 -17.08 -8.30 -7.16
N LEU A 120 -16.17 -7.93 -8.07
CA LEU A 120 -16.38 -6.92 -9.10
C LEU A 120 -16.68 -7.55 -10.48
N SER A 121 -16.75 -8.88 -10.57
CA SER A 121 -16.96 -9.61 -11.82
C SER A 121 -18.34 -9.37 -12.45
N ASN A 122 -19.33 -8.95 -11.66
CA ASN A 122 -20.70 -8.71 -12.12
C ASN A 122 -20.94 -7.26 -12.55
N LEU A 123 -19.89 -6.42 -12.57
CA LEU A 123 -19.99 -5.08 -13.11
C LEU A 123 -20.18 -5.11 -14.63
N THR A 124 -20.95 -4.15 -15.14
CA THR A 124 -21.20 -3.99 -16.59
C THR A 124 -19.89 -3.73 -17.33
N GLU A 125 -19.01 -2.93 -16.74
CA GLU A 125 -17.64 -2.75 -17.21
C GLU A 125 -16.70 -2.70 -16.00
N PHE A 126 -15.61 -3.45 -16.06
CA PHE A 126 -14.56 -3.46 -15.06
C PHE A 126 -13.18 -3.37 -15.72
N LYS A 127 -12.47 -2.28 -15.46
CA LYS A 127 -11.13 -2.00 -15.98
C LYS A 127 -10.21 -1.57 -14.85
N TRP A 128 -9.00 -2.10 -14.86
CA TRP A 128 -7.96 -1.84 -13.87
C TRP A 128 -6.66 -1.51 -14.59
N ASN A 129 -6.19 -0.27 -14.42
CA ASN A 129 -5.04 0.24 -15.14
C ASN A 129 -3.94 0.55 -14.14
N ILE A 130 -2.90 -0.27 -14.14
CA ILE A 130 -1.75 -0.09 -13.27
C ILE A 130 -0.79 0.90 -13.90
N VAL A 131 -0.34 1.86 -13.09
CA VAL A 131 0.77 2.76 -13.42
C VAL A 131 1.95 2.39 -12.52
N GLU A 132 3.05 1.94 -13.12
CA GLU A 132 4.25 1.51 -12.38
C GLU A 132 5.57 1.80 -13.11
N GLN A 133 6.69 1.53 -12.45
CA GLN A 133 8.04 1.56 -13.00
C GLN A 133 8.20 0.57 -14.16
N LYS A 134 9.15 0.90 -15.05
CA LYS A 134 9.33 0.21 -16.32
C LYS A 134 9.37 -1.32 -16.21
N HIS A 135 10.16 -1.85 -15.28
CA HIS A 135 10.35 -3.30 -15.12
C HIS A 135 9.07 -4.02 -14.63
N PHE A 136 8.26 -3.37 -13.78
CA PHE A 136 6.94 -3.89 -13.40
C PHE A 136 5.96 -3.82 -14.57
N VAL A 137 5.95 -2.73 -15.34
CA VAL A 137 5.07 -2.58 -16.52
C VAL A 137 5.41 -3.61 -17.59
N ASP A 138 6.69 -3.80 -17.91
CA ASP A 138 7.13 -4.80 -18.89
C ASP A 138 6.72 -6.21 -18.46
N CYS A 139 6.93 -6.56 -17.18
CA CYS A 139 6.53 -7.85 -16.61
C CYS A 139 5.00 -8.01 -16.61
N GLY A 140 4.27 -6.98 -16.19
CA GLY A 140 2.81 -6.93 -16.18
C GLY A 140 2.23 -7.17 -17.57
N LYS A 141 2.74 -6.48 -18.60
CA LYS A 141 2.34 -6.67 -19.99
C LYS A 141 2.58 -8.08 -20.50
N HIS A 142 3.72 -8.67 -20.14
CA HIS A 142 4.08 -9.99 -20.63
C HIS A 142 3.28 -11.10 -19.96
N TYR A 143 3.03 -10.99 -18.64
CA TYR A 143 2.45 -12.09 -17.86
C TYR A 143 1.00 -11.83 -17.43
N PHE A 144 0.61 -10.62 -17.06
CA PHE A 144 -0.66 -10.39 -16.35
C PHE A 144 -1.72 -9.63 -17.15
N GLU A 145 -1.32 -8.97 -18.24
CA GLU A 145 -2.24 -8.13 -19.02
C GLU A 145 -3.33 -8.96 -19.72
N ASP A 146 -4.58 -8.52 -19.57
CA ASP A 146 -5.74 -9.09 -20.26
C ASP A 146 -6.72 -7.98 -20.69
N GLN A 147 -8.01 -8.30 -20.87
CA GLN A 147 -9.02 -7.31 -21.28
C GLN A 147 -9.41 -6.35 -20.15
N GLN A 148 -9.24 -6.75 -18.88
CA GLN A 148 -9.62 -5.99 -17.70
C GLN A 148 -8.41 -5.33 -17.03
N LEU A 149 -7.29 -6.05 -16.93
CA LEU A 149 -6.06 -5.57 -16.29
C LEU A 149 -5.05 -5.08 -17.34
N LYS A 150 -4.67 -3.81 -17.27
CA LYS A 150 -3.74 -3.14 -18.20
C LYS A 150 -2.59 -2.45 -17.46
N PHE A 151 -1.45 -2.25 -18.13
CA PHE A 151 -0.25 -1.64 -17.54
C PHE A 151 0.27 -0.45 -18.36
N TYR A 152 0.65 0.62 -17.67
CA TYR A 152 1.09 1.89 -18.25
C TYR A 152 2.28 2.47 -17.50
N TYR A 153 3.12 3.25 -18.18
CA TYR A 153 4.27 3.89 -17.54
C TYR A 153 3.88 5.20 -16.84
N THR A 154 2.78 5.81 -17.27
CA THR A 154 2.28 7.08 -16.72
C THR A 154 0.76 7.09 -16.61
N ILE A 155 0.24 7.98 -15.77
CA ILE A 155 -1.21 8.21 -15.65
C ILE A 155 -1.75 8.79 -16.97
N GLU A 156 -1.00 9.66 -17.63
CA GLU A 156 -1.36 10.24 -18.92
C GLU A 156 -1.59 9.19 -19.99
N GLU A 157 -0.67 8.22 -20.11
CA GLU A 157 -0.80 7.11 -21.06
C GLU A 157 -2.06 6.29 -20.79
N ALA A 158 -2.34 6.00 -19.52
CA ALA A 158 -3.55 5.26 -19.13
C ALA A 158 -4.82 6.04 -19.49
N LEU A 159 -4.85 7.34 -19.20
CA LEU A 159 -6.01 8.20 -19.43
C LEU A 159 -6.28 8.50 -20.91
N GLN A 160 -5.25 8.47 -21.76
CA GLN A 160 -5.43 8.56 -23.22
C GLN A 160 -6.18 7.35 -23.81
N LYS A 161 -6.12 6.21 -23.14
CA LYS A 161 -6.76 4.96 -23.58
C LYS A 161 -8.07 4.69 -22.86
N ASN A 162 -8.21 5.19 -21.63
CA ASN A 162 -9.29 4.83 -20.74
C ASN A 162 -9.78 6.05 -19.94
N LYS A 163 -11.08 6.31 -19.96
CA LYS A 163 -11.68 7.24 -18.99
C LYS A 163 -11.84 6.52 -17.66
N ALA A 164 -11.14 6.97 -16.63
CA ALA A 164 -11.21 6.40 -15.29
C ALA A 164 -11.89 7.34 -14.30
N GLN A 165 -12.69 6.78 -13.39
CA GLN A 165 -13.40 7.55 -12.35
C GLN A 165 -12.56 7.66 -11.08
N VAL A 166 -11.67 6.69 -10.84
CA VAL A 166 -10.99 6.50 -9.56
C VAL A 166 -9.48 6.47 -9.75
N LEU A 167 -8.79 7.24 -8.91
CA LEU A 167 -7.38 7.03 -8.62
C LEU A 167 -7.23 6.29 -7.29
N LEU A 168 -6.60 5.12 -7.32
CA LEU A 168 -6.21 4.37 -6.13
C LEU A 168 -4.75 4.67 -5.78
N LEU A 169 -4.53 5.06 -4.52
CA LEU A 169 -3.22 5.31 -3.92
C LEU A 169 -3.10 4.41 -2.68
N SER A 170 -2.77 3.14 -2.90
CA SER A 170 -2.68 2.13 -1.83
C SER A 170 -1.23 1.90 -1.42
N SER A 171 -0.86 2.35 -0.22
CA SER A 171 0.48 2.21 0.35
C SER A 171 1.61 2.75 -0.55
N VAL A 172 1.37 3.88 -1.22
CA VAL A 172 2.30 4.44 -2.21
C VAL A 172 2.89 5.79 -1.78
N ILE A 173 2.08 6.72 -1.29
CA ILE A 173 2.49 8.12 -1.08
C ILE A 173 3.64 8.23 -0.08
N GLN A 174 3.64 7.41 0.97
CA GLN A 174 4.65 7.47 2.01
C GLN A 174 6.06 7.07 1.54
N TYR A 175 6.18 6.44 0.36
CA TYR A 175 7.45 5.98 -0.18
C TYR A 175 8.09 6.96 -1.19
N PHE A 176 7.49 8.14 -1.38
CA PHE A 176 8.06 9.20 -2.20
C PHE A 176 8.83 10.21 -1.35
N GLU A 177 9.98 10.66 -1.86
CA GLU A 177 10.77 11.73 -1.23
C GLU A 177 9.94 12.98 -0.95
N LYS A 178 9.08 13.33 -1.90
CA LYS A 178 8.24 14.53 -1.89
C LYS A 178 6.77 14.16 -2.01
N PRO A 179 6.13 13.68 -0.92
CA PRO A 179 4.77 13.15 -0.97
C PRO A 179 3.75 14.21 -1.42
N TYR A 180 3.95 15.47 -1.02
CA TYR A 180 3.05 16.57 -1.39
C TYR A 180 3.15 16.98 -2.86
N GLU A 181 4.35 16.93 -3.46
CA GLU A 181 4.51 17.15 -4.91
C GLU A 181 3.81 16.04 -5.70
N LEU A 182 3.83 14.78 -5.21
CA LEU A 182 3.07 13.69 -5.81
C LEU A 182 1.55 13.94 -5.72
N ILE A 183 1.06 14.35 -4.55
CA ILE A 183 -0.36 14.69 -4.36
C ILE A 183 -0.79 15.79 -5.32
N GLU A 184 -0.03 16.88 -5.40
CA GLU A 184 -0.29 18.00 -6.33
C GLU A 184 -0.33 17.54 -7.79
N ARG A 185 0.58 16.65 -8.20
CA ARG A 185 0.55 16.06 -9.55
C ARG A 185 -0.71 15.23 -9.77
N CYS A 186 -1.07 14.35 -8.83
CA CYS A 186 -2.25 13.50 -8.94
C CYS A 186 -3.55 14.32 -9.04
N MET A 187 -3.65 15.44 -8.32
CA MET A 187 -4.83 16.31 -8.37
C MET A 187 -5.04 17.02 -9.72
N LYS A 188 -4.04 17.05 -10.62
CA LYS A 188 -4.17 17.66 -11.96
C LYS A 188 -5.01 16.84 -12.92
N TYR A 189 -5.19 15.53 -12.67
CA TYR A 189 -6.00 14.66 -13.52
C TYR A 189 -7.49 14.70 -13.20
N GLU A 190 -7.86 15.34 -12.08
CA GLU A 190 -9.24 15.66 -11.71
C GLU A 190 -10.22 14.47 -11.71
N PHE A 191 -9.73 13.29 -11.29
CA PHE A 191 -10.55 12.10 -11.05
C PHE A 191 -11.77 12.44 -10.18
N ASP A 192 -12.91 11.80 -10.45
CA ASP A 192 -14.13 11.99 -9.65
C ASP A 192 -13.92 11.52 -8.20
N TYR A 193 -13.12 10.46 -8.04
CA TYR A 193 -12.75 9.87 -6.77
C TYR A 193 -11.25 9.65 -6.62
N ILE A 194 -10.75 9.86 -5.41
CA ILE A 194 -9.42 9.40 -4.99
C ILE A 194 -9.63 8.50 -3.78
N ILE A 195 -9.08 7.28 -3.85
CA ILE A 195 -9.03 6.36 -2.71
C ILE A 195 -7.61 6.31 -2.20
N ILE A 196 -7.42 6.76 -0.96
CA ILE A 196 -6.20 6.55 -0.21
C ILE A 196 -6.38 5.25 0.58
N ASP A 197 -5.42 4.35 0.49
CA ASP A 197 -5.45 3.10 1.24
C ASP A 197 -4.08 2.80 1.85
N ARG A 198 -4.07 2.09 2.99
CA ARG A 198 -2.84 1.63 3.66
C ARG A 198 -1.75 2.70 3.81
N THR A 199 -2.11 3.96 4.04
CA THR A 199 -1.14 5.05 4.18
C THR A 199 -0.72 5.20 5.64
N ALA A 200 0.58 5.36 5.87
CA ALA A 200 1.19 5.42 7.19
C ALA A 200 1.11 6.83 7.80
N PHE A 201 0.55 6.94 9.00
CA PHE A 201 0.33 8.21 9.69
C PHE A 201 0.91 8.23 11.11
N ILE A 202 1.24 9.44 11.55
CA ILE A 202 1.61 9.77 12.93
C ILE A 202 0.62 10.78 13.50
N GLU A 203 0.10 10.50 14.69
CA GLU A 203 -0.91 11.35 15.33
C GLU A 203 -0.24 12.52 16.07
N ASN A 204 -0.78 13.73 15.91
CA ASN A 204 -0.48 14.91 16.75
C ASN A 204 1.03 15.21 16.92
N LYS A 205 1.84 14.87 15.92
CA LYS A 205 3.28 15.10 15.88
C LYS A 205 3.71 15.58 14.48
N PRO A 206 4.90 16.19 14.37
CA PRO A 206 5.54 16.36 13.08
C PRO A 206 5.64 15.03 12.34
N GLU A 207 5.62 15.12 11.02
CA GLU A 207 5.88 13.96 10.15
C GLU A 207 7.26 13.38 10.45
N ARG A 208 7.42 12.09 10.21
CA ARG A 208 8.64 11.37 10.56
C ARG A 208 9.17 10.56 9.41
N ILE A 209 10.45 10.73 9.10
CA ILE A 209 11.16 9.89 8.13
C ILE A 209 11.75 8.70 8.85
N THR A 210 11.56 7.52 8.28
CA THR A 210 12.03 6.25 8.81
C THR A 210 12.73 5.43 7.74
N VAL A 211 13.48 4.43 8.18
CA VAL A 211 13.88 3.30 7.33
C VAL A 211 12.99 2.12 7.68
N GLN A 212 12.24 1.62 6.70
CA GLN A 212 11.56 0.34 6.76
C GLN A 212 12.55 -0.77 6.38
N VAL A 213 12.71 -1.76 7.25
CA VAL A 213 13.39 -3.02 6.94
C VAL A 213 12.31 -4.09 6.75
N VAL A 214 12.27 -4.68 5.57
CA VAL A 214 11.24 -5.66 5.21
C VAL A 214 11.60 -7.03 5.81
N PRO A 215 10.64 -7.76 6.38
CA PRO A 215 10.88 -9.14 6.83
C PRO A 215 11.41 -10.02 5.69
N GLU A 216 12.44 -10.82 5.94
CA GLU A 216 13.06 -11.66 4.89
C GLU A 216 12.10 -12.66 4.25
N PHE A 217 11.08 -13.11 4.98
CA PHE A 217 10.04 -13.99 4.42
C PHE A 217 9.19 -13.30 3.34
N ILE A 218 9.11 -11.96 3.36
CA ILE A 218 8.55 -11.13 2.28
C ILE A 218 9.62 -10.97 1.20
N TYR A 219 10.76 -10.34 1.50
CA TYR A 219 11.97 -10.34 0.68
C TYR A 219 13.03 -9.49 1.40
N LYS A 220 14.30 -9.61 1.00
CA LYS A 220 15.37 -8.77 1.53
C LYS A 220 15.38 -7.41 0.84
N ALA A 221 14.82 -6.40 1.51
CA ALA A 221 14.88 -5.01 1.07
C ALA A 221 14.69 -4.03 2.23
N SER A 222 15.04 -2.76 1.98
CA SER A 222 14.73 -1.64 2.86
C SER A 222 14.37 -0.37 2.08
N TYR A 223 13.48 0.43 2.67
CA TYR A 223 12.89 1.62 2.05
C TYR A 223 12.94 2.82 2.99
N ALA A 224 13.21 4.01 2.46
CA ALA A 224 12.86 5.22 3.18
C ALA A 224 11.32 5.35 3.17
N ALA A 225 10.73 5.77 4.28
CA ALA A 225 9.29 5.88 4.41
C ALA A 225 8.90 7.03 5.34
N TRP A 226 7.89 7.77 4.93
CA TRP A 226 7.22 8.75 5.78
C TRP A 226 6.18 8.09 6.69
N PHE A 227 6.09 8.58 7.93
CA PHE A 227 4.84 8.60 8.67
C PHE A 227 4.32 10.04 8.60
N LEU A 228 3.26 10.22 7.84
CA LEU A 228 2.73 11.54 7.49
C LEU A 228 1.87 12.08 8.63
N ASN A 229 1.82 13.40 8.75
CA ASN A 229 0.87 14.04 9.65
C ASN A 229 -0.51 14.00 8.97
N GLU A 230 -1.48 13.31 9.57
CA GLU A 230 -2.79 13.08 8.95
C GLU A 230 -3.49 14.40 8.57
N GLN A 231 -3.49 15.39 9.45
CA GLN A 231 -4.15 16.67 9.19
C GLN A 231 -3.50 17.39 8.01
N LYS A 232 -2.18 17.52 8.00
CA LYS A 232 -1.42 18.14 6.91
C LYS A 232 -1.61 17.38 5.59
N PHE A 233 -1.67 16.05 5.65
CA PHE A 233 -1.95 15.20 4.50
C PHE A 233 -3.34 15.48 3.90
N LEU A 234 -4.39 15.49 4.71
CA LEU A 234 -5.76 15.77 4.25
C LEU A 234 -5.91 17.22 3.77
N ASP A 235 -5.22 18.17 4.40
CA ASP A 235 -5.18 19.57 3.99
C ASP A 235 -4.61 19.76 2.57
N ALA A 236 -3.77 18.83 2.09
CA ALA A 236 -3.27 18.88 0.72
C ALA A 236 -4.37 18.64 -0.35
N PHE A 237 -5.47 17.98 0.02
CA PHE A 237 -6.59 17.67 -0.88
C PHE A 237 -7.77 18.64 -0.77
N LYS A 238 -7.91 19.35 0.36
CA LYS A 238 -9.15 20.03 0.78
C LYS A 238 -9.72 21.08 -0.17
N ASN A 239 -8.88 21.65 -1.04
CA ASN A 239 -9.30 22.70 -1.98
C ASN A 239 -9.97 22.13 -3.24
N ARG A 240 -9.83 20.83 -3.50
CA ARG A 240 -10.35 20.16 -4.70
C ARG A 240 -11.21 18.94 -4.36
N TYR A 241 -10.99 18.34 -3.20
CA TYR A 241 -11.64 17.10 -2.79
C TYR A 241 -12.18 17.22 -1.37
N LYS A 242 -13.37 16.65 -1.17
CA LYS A 242 -13.99 16.46 0.13
C LYS A 242 -13.75 15.03 0.61
N VAL A 243 -13.36 14.89 1.87
CA VAL A 243 -13.33 13.58 2.54
C VAL A 243 -14.76 13.09 2.75
N MET A 244 -15.11 11.96 2.14
CA MET A 244 -16.41 11.32 2.29
C MET A 244 -16.40 10.34 3.47
N ASN A 245 -15.32 9.59 3.62
CA ASN A 245 -15.14 8.63 4.69
C ASN A 245 -13.65 8.43 5.02
N GLY A 246 -13.35 8.05 6.26
CA GLY A 246 -12.03 7.56 6.68
C GLY A 246 -12.17 6.19 7.34
N PHE A 247 -11.24 5.28 7.07
CA PHE A 247 -11.30 3.91 7.56
C PHE A 247 -9.92 3.40 7.99
N VAL A 248 -9.90 2.54 9.01
CA VAL A 248 -8.67 1.90 9.47
C VAL A 248 -8.23 0.88 8.43
N SER A 249 -6.93 0.79 8.17
CA SER A 249 -6.41 -0.30 7.35
C SER A 249 -6.41 -1.60 8.16
N GLU A 250 -7.24 -2.56 7.78
CA GLU A 250 -7.36 -3.86 8.47
C GLU A 250 -6.09 -4.72 8.31
N GLN A 251 -5.29 -4.43 7.28
CA GLN A 251 -4.08 -5.18 6.92
C GLN A 251 -2.84 -4.72 7.69
N SER A 252 -2.90 -3.60 8.42
CA SER A 252 -1.77 -3.03 9.16
C SER A 252 -2.18 -2.55 10.53
N LYS A 253 -1.60 -3.15 11.57
CA LYS A 253 -1.93 -2.84 12.96
C LYS A 253 -1.19 -1.59 13.44
N PRO A 254 -1.83 -0.71 14.23
CA PRO A 254 -1.12 0.36 14.92
C PRO A 254 0.08 -0.17 15.71
N MET A 255 1.19 0.58 15.69
CA MET A 255 2.42 0.16 16.35
C MET A 255 3.16 1.35 16.98
N LYS A 256 4.26 1.05 17.67
CA LYS A 256 5.16 2.06 18.23
C LYS A 256 6.53 2.00 17.57
N ILE A 257 6.92 3.07 16.89
CA ILE A 257 8.29 3.25 16.40
C ILE A 257 9.20 3.54 17.59
N ASP A 258 10.35 2.87 17.64
CA ASP A 258 11.32 2.92 18.73
C ASP A 258 10.69 2.76 20.13
N GLN A 259 9.59 1.99 20.22
CA GLN A 259 8.79 1.77 21.43
C GLN A 259 8.16 3.04 22.05
N LYS A 260 8.24 4.19 21.36
CA LYS A 260 7.84 5.50 21.90
C LYS A 260 6.71 6.16 21.12
N THR A 261 6.79 6.16 19.80
CA THR A 261 5.92 6.98 18.96
C THR A 261 4.82 6.13 18.36
N GLN A 262 3.57 6.42 18.72
CA GLN A 262 2.40 5.75 18.18
C GLN A 262 2.19 6.15 16.72
N VAL A 263 2.03 5.13 15.87
CA VAL A 263 1.73 5.27 14.44
C VAL A 263 0.64 4.29 14.05
N TYR A 264 -0.01 4.55 12.91
CA TYR A 264 -1.13 3.76 12.43
C TYR A 264 -1.25 3.87 10.90
N TRP A 265 -2.09 3.01 10.32
CA TRP A 265 -2.40 3.01 8.90
C TRP A 265 -3.87 3.28 8.70
N LYS A 266 -4.16 4.18 7.76
CA LYS A 266 -5.52 4.64 7.49
C LYS A 266 -5.73 4.81 5.99
N GLY A 267 -6.99 4.69 5.58
CA GLY A 267 -7.46 5.00 4.25
C GLY A 267 -8.57 6.04 4.28
N PHE A 268 -8.80 6.66 3.13
CA PHE A 268 -9.80 7.70 2.93
C PHE A 268 -10.43 7.57 1.56
N LEU A 269 -11.74 7.77 1.51
CA LEU A 269 -12.47 7.99 0.27
C LEU A 269 -12.68 9.48 0.09
N LEU A 270 -12.14 10.03 -0.98
CA LEU A 270 -12.23 11.44 -1.34
C LEU A 270 -13.09 11.59 -2.60
N LYS A 271 -14.00 12.56 -2.61
CA LYS A 271 -14.82 12.92 -3.78
C LYS A 271 -14.48 14.32 -4.24
N LYS A 272 -14.31 14.50 -5.55
CA LYS A 272 -14.06 15.80 -6.17
C LYS A 272 -15.18 16.77 -5.85
N GLN A 273 -14.83 18.00 -5.51
CA GLN A 273 -15.79 19.07 -5.30
C GLN A 273 -16.24 19.62 -6.65
N ASN A 274 -17.54 19.84 -6.81
CA ASN A 274 -18.03 20.67 -7.91
C ASN A 274 -17.65 22.11 -7.57
N GLY A 275 -16.81 22.72 -8.42
CA GLY A 275 -16.46 24.14 -8.32
C GLY A 275 -17.65 25.05 -8.55
#